data_AF-A0A966FI96-F1
#
_entry.id   AF-A0A966FI96-F1
#
_cell.length_a   1.000
_cell.length_b   1.000
_cell.length_c   1.000
_cell.angle_alpha   90.00
_cell.angle_beta   90.00
_cell.angle_gamma   90.00
#
_symmetry.space_group_name_H-M   'P 1'
#
loop_
_entity.id
_entity.type
_entity.pdbx_description
1 polymer ?
#
loop_
_entity_poly.entity_id
_entity_poly.type
_entity_poly.pdbx_seq_one_letter_code
_entity_poly.pdbx_strand_id
1 'polypeptide(L)'
;MKKVYVPVFALCLVFMAFQCEDDIHLTQEQEALELNTLKQTIDDLASQPLCNESTECNYIAFGSKPCGGPWGYLIYSTAIDEEKLIMLVEEYNQKQDAFNKKWDVVSDCSVALPPTNINCENNTCIAVYQN
;
A
#
# COMPACT_ATOMS: atom_id res chain seq x y z
N MET A 1 -48.07 9.20 -53.52
CA MET A 1 -47.58 9.69 -52.22
C MET A 1 -47.99 8.71 -51.12
N LYS A 2 -47.14 7.76 -50.75
CA LYS A 2 -47.32 6.93 -49.56
C LYS A 2 -46.12 7.20 -48.65
N LYS A 3 -46.37 7.87 -47.53
CA LYS A 3 -45.35 8.22 -46.54
C LYS A 3 -44.93 6.93 -45.84
N VAL A 4 -43.68 6.55 -46.05
CA VAL A 4 -43.04 5.43 -45.34
C VAL A 4 -42.65 5.96 -43.97
N TYR A 5 -43.44 5.63 -42.96
CA TYR A 5 -43.10 5.88 -41.56
C TYR A 5 -42.23 4.72 -41.08
N VAL A 6 -40.92 4.87 -41.26
CA VAL A 6 -39.92 4.03 -40.58
C VAL A 6 -40.08 4.32 -39.08
N PRO A 7 -40.24 3.29 -38.22
CA PRO A 7 -40.45 3.52 -36.80
C PRO A 7 -39.11 3.98 -36.20
N VAL A 8 -38.95 5.30 -36.08
CA VAL A 8 -37.86 5.98 -35.34
C VAL A 8 -37.81 5.54 -33.88
N PHE A 9 -38.85 4.85 -33.39
CA PHE A 9 -38.97 4.38 -32.01
C PHE A 9 -38.07 3.18 -31.64
N ALA A 10 -37.54 2.43 -32.62
CA ALA A 10 -36.67 1.28 -32.34
C ALA A 10 -35.19 1.66 -32.13
N LEU A 11 -34.78 2.88 -32.46
CA LEU A 11 -33.38 3.31 -32.38
C LEU A 11 -32.99 3.86 -30.99
N CYS A 12 -33.95 4.19 -30.12
CA CYS A 12 -33.68 4.69 -28.78
C CYS A 12 -33.42 3.59 -27.74
N LEU A 13 -33.84 2.34 -27.98
CA LEU A 13 -33.70 1.25 -27.00
C LEU A 13 -32.27 0.65 -26.96
N VAL A 14 -31.42 0.94 -27.95
CA VAL A 14 -30.02 0.46 -27.98
C VAL A 14 -29.06 1.44 -27.28
N PHE A 15 -29.47 2.69 -27.03
CA PHE A 15 -28.62 3.69 -26.37
C PHE A 15 -28.61 3.62 -24.82
N MET A 16 -29.50 2.83 -24.21
CA MET A 16 -29.54 2.66 -22.74
C MET A 16 -28.69 1.48 -22.23
N ALA A 17 -28.07 0.69 -23.12
CA ALA A 17 -27.24 -0.46 -22.72
C ALA A 17 -25.76 -0.12 -22.45
N PHE A 18 -25.35 1.15 -22.56
CA PHE A 18 -23.95 1.60 -22.42
C PHE A 18 -23.75 2.70 -21.36
N GLN A 19 -24.59 2.79 -20.33
CA GLN A 19 -24.39 3.74 -19.22
C GLN A 19 -24.26 3.06 -17.86
N CYS A 20 -23.27 2.18 -17.73
CA CYS A 20 -22.66 1.87 -16.43
C CYS A 20 -21.14 1.80 -16.64
N GLU A 21 -20.54 2.98 -16.82
CA GLU A 21 -19.19 3.20 -16.36
C GLU A 21 -19.36 3.82 -14.97
N ASP A 22 -19.74 2.98 -14.01
CA ASP A 22 -19.67 3.38 -12.60
C ASP A 22 -18.19 3.51 -12.31
N ASP A 23 -17.70 4.75 -12.18
CA ASP A 23 -16.45 5.03 -11.49
C ASP A 23 -16.61 4.45 -10.07
N ILE A 24 -16.15 3.21 -9.85
CA ILE A 24 -16.25 2.54 -8.55
C ILE A 24 -15.31 3.29 -7.59
N HIS A 25 -15.84 4.32 -6.94
CA HIS A 25 -15.18 5.01 -5.85
C HIS A 25 -15.31 4.16 -4.60
N LEU A 26 -14.21 3.52 -4.19
CA LEU A 26 -14.13 2.82 -2.92
C LEU A 26 -14.40 3.78 -1.75
N THR A 27 -15.11 3.28 -0.73
CA THR A 27 -15.29 3.99 0.53
C THR A 27 -13.98 4.07 1.30
N GLN A 28 -13.89 4.99 2.26
CA GLN A 28 -12.72 5.10 3.13
C GLN A 28 -12.40 3.78 3.84
N GLU A 29 -13.43 3.06 4.29
CA GLU A 29 -13.28 1.76 4.96
C GLU A 29 -12.72 0.69 4.03
N GLN A 30 -13.18 0.65 2.77
CA GLN A 30 -12.69 -0.30 1.78
C GLN A 30 -11.22 -0.05 1.41
N GLU A 31 -10.83 1.20 1.18
CA GLU A 31 -9.42 1.52 0.90
C GLU A 31 -8.52 1.28 2.11
N ALA A 32 -9.02 1.56 3.32
CA ALA A 32 -8.31 1.22 4.56
C ALA A 32 -8.12 -0.30 4.70
N LEU A 33 -9.12 -1.09 4.31
CA LEU A 33 -9.02 -2.56 4.29
C LEU A 33 -7.96 -3.03 3.28
N GLU A 34 -7.94 -2.49 2.07
CA GLU A 34 -6.91 -2.83 1.07
C GLU A 34 -5.50 -2.50 1.57
N LEU A 35 -5.32 -1.33 2.19
CA LEU A 35 -4.06 -0.96 2.82
C LEU A 35 -3.67 -1.95 3.92
N ASN A 36 -4.61 -2.35 4.77
CA ASN A 36 -4.35 -3.32 5.83
C ASN A 36 -3.95 -4.70 5.28
N THR A 37 -4.60 -5.17 4.21
CA THR A 37 -4.23 -6.43 3.54
C THR A 37 -2.84 -6.37 2.94
N LEU A 38 -2.49 -5.25 2.28
CA LEU A 38 -1.15 -5.05 1.74
C LEU A 38 -0.09 -5.00 2.85
N LYS A 39 -0.38 -4.29 3.95
CA LYS A 39 0.48 -4.27 5.14
C LYS A 39 0.70 -5.67 5.71
N GLN A 40 -0.35 -6.48 5.85
CA GLN A 40 -0.24 -7.85 6.34
C GLN A 40 0.67 -8.70 5.44
N THR A 41 0.52 -8.56 4.13
CA THR A 41 1.37 -9.28 3.16
C THR A 41 2.85 -8.91 3.33
N ILE A 42 3.14 -7.63 3.59
CA ILE A 42 4.49 -7.13 3.84
C ILE A 42 5.03 -7.65 5.18
N ASP A 43 4.24 -7.57 6.25
CA ASP A 43 4.60 -8.07 7.57
C ASP A 43 4.89 -9.58 7.52
N ASP A 44 4.07 -10.36 6.81
CA ASP A 44 4.24 -11.80 6.64
C ASP A 44 5.52 -12.13 5.86
N LEU A 45 5.83 -11.38 4.80
CA LEU A 45 7.07 -11.54 4.05
C LEU A 45 8.30 -11.19 4.91
N ALA A 46 8.22 -10.14 5.73
CA ALA A 46 9.28 -9.72 6.63
C ALA A 46 9.37 -10.54 7.94
N SER A 47 8.37 -11.36 8.25
CA SER A 47 8.24 -12.15 9.49
C SER A 47 9.33 -13.21 9.70
N GLN A 48 10.19 -13.41 8.70
CA GLN A 48 11.37 -14.27 8.76
C GLN A 48 12.67 -13.44 8.85
N PRO A 49 12.91 -12.64 9.91
CA PRO A 49 14.16 -11.93 10.09
C PRO A 49 15.26 -12.88 10.58
N LEU A 50 15.47 -13.98 9.86
CA LEU A 50 16.50 -14.97 10.17
C LEU A 50 17.86 -14.42 9.72
N CYS A 51 18.70 -14.14 10.69
CA CYS A 51 20.09 -13.73 10.46
C CYS A 51 21.04 -14.89 10.79
N ASN A 52 22.03 -15.11 9.92
CA ASN A 52 23.08 -16.13 10.04
C ASN A 52 24.34 -15.65 9.29
N GLU A 53 25.37 -16.49 9.17
CA GLU A 53 26.65 -16.11 8.53
C GLU A 53 26.53 -15.70 7.05
N SER A 54 25.42 -16.04 6.38
CA SER A 54 25.17 -15.76 4.96
C SER A 54 24.01 -14.78 4.73
N THR A 55 23.36 -14.27 5.78
CA THR A 55 22.21 -13.37 5.66
C THR A 55 22.43 -12.11 6.48
N GLU A 56 22.06 -10.97 5.90
CA GLU A 56 22.24 -9.65 6.51
C GLU A 56 20.88 -9.13 6.98
N CYS A 57 20.91 -8.24 7.97
CA CYS A 57 19.71 -7.55 8.44
C CYS A 57 19.69 -6.13 7.89
N ASN A 58 18.58 -5.73 7.28
CA ASN A 58 18.36 -4.39 6.75
C ASN A 58 17.06 -3.80 7.28
N TYR A 59 16.87 -2.51 7.02
CA TYR A 59 15.62 -1.82 7.28
C TYR A 59 15.17 -1.00 6.08
N ILE A 60 13.86 -0.76 6.00
CA ILE A 60 13.24 0.09 4.98
C ILE A 60 12.20 1.00 5.61
N ALA A 61 12.10 2.24 5.12
CA ALA A 61 11.10 3.20 5.56
C ALA A 61 9.69 2.68 5.24
N PHE A 62 8.82 2.62 6.23
CA PHE A 62 7.51 1.98 6.12
C PHE A 62 6.36 2.92 6.47
N GLY A 63 5.42 3.02 5.53
CA GLY A 63 4.29 3.94 5.53
C GLY A 63 4.62 5.34 5.01
N SER A 64 3.55 6.11 4.78
CA SER A 64 3.58 7.54 4.49
C SER A 64 2.73 8.28 5.53
N LYS A 65 3.37 9.12 6.32
CA LYS A 65 2.71 9.93 7.35
C LYS A 65 2.21 11.24 6.74
N PRO A 66 1.00 11.72 7.09
CA PRO A 66 0.43 12.95 6.52
C PRO A 66 1.32 14.20 6.61
N CYS A 67 2.08 14.35 7.69
CA CYS A 67 3.01 15.48 7.88
C CYS A 67 4.38 15.29 7.20
N GLY A 68 4.58 14.18 6.48
CA GLY A 68 5.84 13.78 5.87
C GLY A 68 6.60 12.72 6.67
N GLY A 69 7.44 11.97 5.95
CA GLY A 69 8.24 10.86 6.49
C GLY A 69 7.44 9.56 6.66
N PRO A 70 8.11 8.47 7.04
CA PRO A 70 7.45 7.20 7.30
C PRO A 70 6.81 7.16 8.70
N TRP A 71 5.90 6.20 8.90
CA TRP A 71 5.41 5.89 10.25
C TRP A 71 6.45 5.18 11.10
N GLY A 72 7.36 4.45 10.45
CA GLY A 72 8.45 3.75 11.10
C GLY A 72 9.38 3.08 10.09
N TYR A 73 10.14 2.11 10.57
CA TYR A 73 11.05 1.33 9.73
C TYR A 73 10.76 -0.15 9.93
N LEU A 74 10.60 -0.86 8.83
CA LEU A 74 10.42 -2.30 8.81
C LEU A 74 11.80 -2.96 8.77
N ILE A 75 12.07 -3.86 9.71
CA ILE A 75 13.29 -4.64 9.76
C ILE A 75 13.07 -5.95 9.02
N TYR A 76 14.02 -6.35 8.18
CA TYR A 76 13.96 -7.59 7.43
C TYR A 76 15.36 -8.21 7.27
N SER A 77 15.39 -9.48 6.87
CA SER A 77 16.61 -10.21 6.53
C SER A 77 16.76 -10.30 5.01
N THR A 78 17.98 -10.35 4.47
CA THR A 78 18.21 -10.60 3.04
C THR A 78 17.93 -12.06 2.62
N ALA A 79 17.48 -12.91 3.57
CA ALA A 79 17.09 -14.30 3.32
C ALA A 79 15.75 -14.45 2.56
N ILE A 80 14.96 -13.38 2.46
CA ILE A 80 13.65 -13.36 1.80
C ILE A 80 13.77 -12.82 0.37
N ASP A 81 12.64 -12.78 -0.34
CA ASP A 81 12.54 -12.08 -1.62
C ASP A 81 12.57 -10.55 -1.39
N GLU A 82 13.78 -10.00 -1.30
CA GLU A 82 14.05 -8.59 -0.99
C GLU A 82 13.47 -7.64 -2.05
N GLU A 83 13.61 -7.99 -3.34
CA GLU A 83 13.06 -7.18 -4.44
C GLU A 83 11.53 -7.08 -4.33
N LYS A 84 10.87 -8.22 -4.06
CA LYS A 84 9.42 -8.23 -3.82
C LYS A 84 9.03 -7.42 -2.60
N LEU A 85 9.79 -7.51 -1.49
CA LEU A 85 9.51 -6.70 -0.30
C LEU A 85 9.58 -5.21 -0.63
N ILE A 86 10.64 -4.77 -1.30
CA ILE A 86 10.85 -3.37 -1.67
C ILE A 86 9.69 -2.87 -2.54
N MET A 87 9.31 -3.62 -3.57
CA MET A 87 8.18 -3.26 -4.44
C MET A 87 6.86 -3.11 -3.66
N LEU A 88 6.55 -4.05 -2.77
CA LEU A 88 5.32 -4.00 -1.97
C LEU A 88 5.33 -2.83 -0.98
N VAL A 89 6.47 -2.53 -0.36
CA VAL A 89 6.63 -1.38 0.54
C VAL A 89 6.45 -0.07 -0.21
N GLU A 90 7.03 0.06 -1.41
CA GLU A 90 6.84 1.24 -2.25
C GLU A 90 5.37 1.43 -2.66
N GLU A 91 4.70 0.35 -3.07
CA GLU A 91 3.28 0.37 -3.40
C GLU A 91 2.43 0.80 -2.19
N TYR A 92 2.71 0.22 -1.01
CA TYR A 92 2.00 0.55 0.22
C TYR A 92 2.18 2.02 0.59
N ASN A 93 3.41 2.54 0.54
CA ASN A 93 3.72 3.92 0.88
C ASN A 93 3.01 4.90 -0.05
N GLN A 94 2.97 4.60 -1.35
CA GLN A 94 2.25 5.41 -2.35
C GLN A 94 0.74 5.37 -2.14
N LYS A 95 0.15 4.19 -1.91
CA LYS A 95 -1.29 4.04 -1.65
C LYS A 95 -1.69 4.74 -0.35
N GLN A 96 -0.88 4.65 0.71
CA GLN A 96 -1.17 5.31 1.97
C GLN A 96 -1.08 6.83 1.84
N ASP A 97 -0.11 7.35 1.09
CA ASP A 97 -0.01 8.78 0.78
C ASP A 97 -1.25 9.29 0.04
N ALA A 98 -1.71 8.54 -0.98
CA ALA A 98 -2.93 8.87 -1.72
C ALA A 98 -4.18 8.82 -0.81
N PHE A 99 -4.28 7.79 0.03
CA PHE A 99 -5.37 7.64 1.01
C PHE A 99 -5.40 8.81 2.00
N ASN A 100 -4.23 9.20 2.54
CA ASN A 100 -4.13 10.31 3.48
C ASN A 100 -4.63 11.62 2.87
N LYS A 101 -4.23 11.89 1.62
CA LYS A 101 -4.66 13.08 0.87
C LYS A 101 -6.14 13.07 0.52
N LYS A 102 -6.67 11.90 0.14
CA LYS A 102 -8.08 11.74 -0.24
C LYS A 102 -9.03 11.94 0.94
N TRP A 103 -8.63 11.49 2.12
CA TRP A 103 -9.49 11.45 3.30
C TRP A 103 -9.08 12.40 4.42
N ASP A 104 -8.23 13.39 4.11
CA ASP A 104 -7.75 14.41 5.05
C ASP A 104 -7.25 13.82 6.38
N VAL A 105 -6.51 12.70 6.30
CA VAL A 105 -5.98 12.00 7.48
C VAL A 105 -4.93 12.87 8.13
N VAL A 106 -5.01 13.01 9.45
CA VAL A 106 -4.06 13.77 10.27
C VAL A 106 -3.14 12.85 11.07
N SER A 107 -2.00 13.40 11.50
CA SER A 107 -1.07 12.71 12.40
C SER A 107 -0.59 13.65 13.49
N ASP A 108 0.12 13.10 14.48
CA ASP A 108 0.71 13.83 15.61
C ASP A 108 1.95 14.68 15.24
N CYS A 109 2.34 14.72 13.95
CA CYS A 109 3.52 15.42 13.44
C CYS A 109 4.87 15.01 14.05
N SER A 110 4.94 13.84 14.72
CA SER A 110 6.21 13.30 15.22
C SER A 110 7.07 12.72 14.09
N VAL A 111 8.39 12.69 14.27
CA VAL A 111 9.33 12.13 13.29
C VAL A 111 9.79 10.75 13.76
N ALA A 112 9.62 9.73 12.91
CA ALA A 112 10.20 8.41 13.15
C ALA A 112 11.70 8.45 12.83
N LEU A 113 12.53 8.10 13.81
CA LEU A 113 13.98 7.99 13.64
C LEU A 113 14.34 6.61 13.07
N PRO A 114 15.28 6.52 12.10
CA PRO A 114 15.79 5.23 11.64
C PRO A 114 16.58 4.53 12.75
N PRO A 115 16.65 3.18 12.72
CA PRO A 115 17.61 2.44 13.52
C PRO A 115 19.04 2.94 13.25
N THR A 116 19.83 3.07 14.32
CA THR A 116 21.26 3.38 14.20
C THR A 116 22.10 2.16 13.86
N ASN A 117 21.62 0.97 14.22
CA ASN A 117 22.20 -0.30 13.85
C ASN A 117 21.11 -1.39 13.85
N ILE A 118 21.41 -2.55 13.26
CA ILE A 118 20.61 -3.77 13.41
C ILE A 118 21.53 -4.87 13.89
N ASN A 119 21.22 -5.45 15.05
CA ASN A 119 21.95 -6.58 15.60
C ASN A 119 21.28 -7.89 15.17
N CYS A 120 22.09 -8.94 15.03
CA CYS A 120 21.60 -10.31 14.96
C CYS A 120 21.69 -10.94 16.36
N GLU A 121 20.54 -11.15 17.00
CA GLU A 121 20.48 -11.76 18.34
C GLU A 121 19.58 -12.99 18.29
N ASN A 122 20.09 -14.15 18.69
CA ASN A 122 19.36 -15.43 18.65
C ASN A 122 18.69 -15.70 17.28
N ASN A 123 19.45 -15.50 16.18
CA ASN A 123 18.99 -15.62 14.80
C ASN A 123 17.81 -14.69 14.43
N THR A 124 17.63 -13.58 15.16
CA THR A 124 16.59 -12.58 14.91
C THR A 124 17.22 -11.21 14.70
N CYS A 125 16.80 -10.49 13.66
CA CYS A 125 17.20 -9.09 13.45
C CYS A 125 16.52 -8.16 14.48
N ILE A 126 17.32 -7.41 15.26
CA ILE A 126 16.85 -6.47 16.29
C ILE A 126 17.39 -5.07 16.00
N ALA A 127 16.48 -4.11 15.83
CA ALA A 127 16.84 -2.71 15.64
C ALA A 127 17.37 -2.06 16.92
N VAL A 128 18.46 -1.28 16.79
CA VAL A 128 19.06 -0.51 17.88
C VAL A 128 18.92 0.98 17.58
N TYR A 129 18.35 1.72 18.52
CA TYR A 129 18.18 3.18 18.45
C TYR A 129 19.12 3.85 19.45
N GLN A 130 19.66 5.02 19.09
CA GLN A 130 20.41 5.84 20.05
C GLN A 130 19.43 6.66 20.90
N ASN A 131 19.62 6.59 22.21
CA ASN A 131 18.95 7.42 23.20
C ASN A 131 19.53 8.84 23.21
#